data_AF-A0A4Y4G5X2-F1
#
_entry.id   AF-A0A4Y4G5X2-F1
#
_cell.length_a   1.000
_cell.length_b   1.000
_cell.length_c   1.000
_cell.angle_alpha   90.00
_cell.angle_beta   90.00
_cell.angle_gamma   90.00
#
_symmetry.space_group_name_H-M   'P 1'
#
loop_
_entity.id
_entity.type
_entity.pdbx_description
1 polymer ?
#
loop_
_entity_poly.entity_id
_entity_poly.type
_entity_poly.pdbx_seq_one_letter_code
_entity_poly.pdbx_strand_id
1 'polypeptide(L)'
;MIFQLKQFKRRCRYYFGYMYSVLFYVAPSLLAANLFEQGEDYIAFLMLGTGYLMSILFFVASRKDQKYYHEVRHEFAGLYAKFDQLEKRGD
;
A
#
# COMPACT_ATOMS: atom_id res chain seq x y z
N MET A 1 22.56 0.28 10.55
CA MET A 1 22.37 -0.07 9.11
C MET A 1 21.19 -1.01 8.84
N ILE A 2 21.08 -2.17 9.53
CA ILE A 2 20.01 -3.18 9.29
C ILE A 2 18.59 -2.62 9.48
N PHE A 3 18.37 -1.75 10.47
CA PHE A 3 17.07 -1.13 10.73
C PHE A 3 16.60 -0.21 9.57
N GLN A 4 17.51 0.60 9.01
CA GLN A 4 17.20 1.47 7.88
C GLN A 4 16.87 0.67 6.62
N LEU A 5 17.56 -0.44 6.38
CA LEU A 5 17.28 -1.34 5.25
C LEU A 5 15.87 -1.97 5.37
N LYS A 6 15.47 -2.38 6.58
CA LYS A 6 14.10 -2.89 6.85
C LYS A 6 13.02 -1.82 6.61
N GLN A 7 13.29 -0.58 7.01
CA GLN A 7 12.37 0.55 6.75
C GLN A 7 12.27 0.89 5.27
N PHE A 8 13.40 0.89 4.55
CA PHE A 8 13.43 1.13 3.11
C PHE A 8 12.64 0.06 2.34
N LYS A 9 12.87 -1.23 2.62
CA LYS A 9 12.12 -2.34 2.01
C LYS A 9 10.61 -2.27 2.28
N ARG A 10 10.20 -1.71 3.43
CA ARG A 10 8.79 -1.47 3.74
C ARG A 10 8.20 -0.28 2.98
N ARG A 11 8.93 0.85 2.88
CA ARG A 11 8.51 1.99 2.04
C ARG A 11 8.35 1.57 0.58
N CYS A 12 9.29 0.79 0.05
CA CYS A 12 9.17 0.24 -1.30
C CYS A 12 7.89 -0.61 -1.47
N ARG A 13 7.59 -1.52 -0.52
CA ARG A 13 6.36 -2.33 -0.59
C ARG A 13 5.09 -1.49 -0.60
N TYR A 14 5.06 -0.40 0.17
CA TYR A 14 3.97 0.57 0.11
C TYR A 14 3.81 1.20 -1.28
N TYR A 15 4.89 1.77 -1.84
CA TYR A 15 4.83 2.42 -3.15
C TYR A 15 4.51 1.42 -4.27
N PHE A 16 5.05 0.21 -4.21
CA PHE A 16 4.71 -0.85 -5.15
C PHE A 16 3.24 -1.24 -5.04
N GLY A 17 2.71 -1.45 -3.83
CA GLY A 17 1.29 -1.77 -3.65
C GLY A 17 0.36 -0.69 -4.20
N TYR A 18 0.67 0.58 -3.97
CA TYR A 18 -0.09 1.69 -4.53
C TYR A 18 0.01 1.76 -6.06
N MET A 19 1.23 1.61 -6.61
CA MET A 19 1.45 1.62 -8.06
C MET A 19 0.72 0.47 -8.76
N TYR A 20 0.76 -0.74 -8.20
CA TYR A 20 0.00 -1.88 -8.73
C TYR A 20 -1.50 -1.65 -8.63
N SER A 21 -2.00 -1.05 -7.54
CA SER A 21 -3.42 -0.69 -7.43
C SER A 21 -3.86 0.23 -8.56
N VAL A 22 -3.10 1.27 -8.86
CA VAL A 22 -3.39 2.19 -9.98
C VAL A 22 -3.29 1.46 -11.32
N LEU A 23 -2.29 0.62 -11.52
CA LEU A 23 -2.10 -0.13 -12.77
C LEU A 23 -3.27 -1.09 -13.04
N PHE A 24 -3.71 -1.84 -12.03
CA PHE A 24 -4.86 -2.74 -12.13
C PHE A 24 -6.20 -2.00 -12.20
N TYR A 25 -6.22 -0.70 -11.93
CA TYR A 25 -7.38 0.14 -12.22
C TYR A 25 -7.36 0.59 -13.69
N VAL A 26 -6.26 1.18 -14.15
CA VAL A 26 -6.19 1.83 -15.47
C VAL A 26 -6.08 0.85 -16.63
N ALA A 27 -5.18 -0.15 -16.55
CA ALA A 27 -4.93 -1.04 -17.68
C ALA A 27 -6.15 -1.88 -18.07
N PRO A 28 -6.90 -2.47 -17.12
CA PRO A 28 -8.14 -3.18 -17.44
C PRO A 28 -9.23 -2.27 -18.01
N SER A 29 -9.31 -1.00 -17.59
CA SER A 29 -10.25 -0.04 -18.18
C SER A 29 -9.96 0.26 -19.64
N LEU A 30 -8.68 0.44 -20.00
CA LEU A 30 -8.28 0.67 -21.39
C LEU A 30 -8.53 -0.56 -22.28
N LEU A 31 -8.25 -1.76 -21.76
CA LEU A 31 -8.46 -3.01 -22.49
C LEU A 31 -9.96 -3.33 -22.63
N ALA A 32 -10.75 -3.09 -21.58
CA ALA A 32 -12.20 -3.25 -21.63
C ALA A 32 -12.87 -2.29 -22.61
N ALA A 33 -12.39 -1.05 -22.74
CA ALA A 33 -12.91 -0.10 -23.74
C ALA A 33 -12.80 -0.66 -25.17
N ASN A 34 -11.65 -1.23 -25.53
CA ASN A 34 -11.45 -1.87 -26.83
C ASN A 34 -12.32 -3.13 -27.00
N LEU A 35 -12.52 -3.91 -25.94
CA LEU A 35 -13.39 -5.09 -25.98
C LEU A 35 -14.87 -4.73 -26.17
N PHE A 36 -15.34 -3.62 -25.56
CA PHE A 36 -16.69 -3.10 -25.81
C PHE A 36 -16.87 -2.66 -27.26
N GLU A 37 -15.86 -2.01 -27.87
CA GLU A 37 -15.90 -1.65 -29.29
C GLU A 37 -15.96 -2.88 -30.21
N GLN A 38 -15.40 -4.00 -29.77
CA GLN A 38 -15.43 -5.28 -30.50
C GLN A 38 -16.72 -6.08 -30.24
N GLY A 39 -17.61 -5.62 -29.36
CA GLY A 39 -18.84 -6.31 -28.96
C GLY A 39 -18.62 -7.48 -27.99
N GLU A 40 -17.42 -7.59 -27.41
CA GLU A 40 -17.03 -8.66 -26.47
C GLU A 40 -17.37 -8.27 -25.02
N ASP A 41 -18.62 -7.88 -24.79
CA ASP A 41 -19.10 -7.28 -23.53
C ASP A 41 -18.82 -8.16 -22.31
N TYR A 42 -19.06 -9.48 -22.43
CA TYR A 42 -18.86 -10.42 -21.35
C TYR A 42 -17.40 -10.46 -20.88
N ILE A 43 -16.45 -10.45 -21.83
CA ILE A 43 -15.01 -10.45 -21.55
C ILE A 43 -14.60 -9.11 -20.96
N ALA A 44 -15.13 -8.00 -21.48
CA ALA A 44 -14.88 -6.66 -20.97
C ALA A 44 -15.31 -6.52 -19.50
N PHE A 45 -16.51 -6.99 -19.14
CA PHE A 45 -17.00 -6.96 -17.75
C PHE A 45 -16.18 -7.84 -16.81
N LEU A 46 -15.79 -9.05 -17.24
CA LEU A 46 -14.89 -9.92 -16.47
C LEU A 46 -13.54 -9.24 -16.22
N MET A 47 -12.99 -8.57 -17.23
CA MET A 47 -11.72 -7.87 -17.15
C MET A 47 -11.76 -6.67 -16.20
N LEU A 48 -12.82 -5.86 -16.27
CA LEU A 48 -13.06 -4.77 -15.32
C LEU A 48 -13.23 -5.29 -13.89
N GLY A 49 -14.07 -6.30 -13.70
CA GLY A 49 -14.36 -6.87 -12.38
C GLY A 49 -13.10 -7.41 -11.71
N THR A 50 -12.33 -8.23 -12.42
CA THR A 50 -11.06 -8.79 -11.90
C THR A 50 -10.00 -7.71 -11.69
N GLY A 51 -9.87 -6.77 -12.62
CA GLY A 51 -8.96 -5.63 -12.50
C GLY A 51 -9.24 -4.78 -11.26
N TYR A 52 -10.50 -4.38 -11.05
CA TYR A 52 -10.88 -3.57 -9.91
C TYR A 52 -10.76 -4.34 -8.58
N LEU A 53 -11.09 -5.63 -8.56
CA LEU A 53 -10.85 -6.47 -7.38
C LEU A 53 -9.36 -6.47 -7.00
N MET A 54 -8.47 -6.69 -7.98
CA MET A 54 -7.03 -6.67 -7.75
C MET A 54 -6.56 -5.29 -7.31
N SER A 55 -7.07 -4.22 -7.92
CA SER A 55 -6.76 -2.83 -7.52
C SER A 55 -7.07 -2.60 -6.04
N ILE A 56 -8.25 -3.03 -5.58
CA ILE A 56 -8.68 -2.90 -4.18
C ILE A 56 -7.78 -3.74 -3.25
N LEU A 57 -7.48 -4.99 -3.62
CA LEU A 57 -6.62 -5.87 -2.82
C LEU A 57 -5.24 -5.26 -2.60
N PHE A 58 -4.61 -4.76 -3.66
CA PHE A 58 -3.30 -4.10 -3.58
C PHE A 58 -3.37 -2.78 -2.79
N PHE A 59 -4.46 -2.02 -2.94
CA PHE A 59 -4.66 -0.80 -2.15
C PHE A 59 -4.79 -1.10 -0.66
N VAL A 60 -5.63 -2.07 -0.28
CA VAL A 60 -5.83 -2.47 1.12
C VAL A 60 -4.56 -3.06 1.71
N ALA A 61 -3.82 -3.89 0.96
CA ALA A 61 -2.53 -4.41 1.39
C ALA A 61 -1.54 -3.28 1.68
N SER A 62 -1.46 -2.27 0.81
CA SER A 62 -0.58 -1.10 1.02
C SER A 62 -0.98 -0.27 2.26
N ARG A 63 -2.28 -0.16 2.55
CA ARG A 63 -2.82 0.57 3.72
C ARG A 63 -2.59 -0.17 5.04
N LYS A 64 -2.65 -1.51 5.05
CA LYS A 64 -2.32 -2.31 6.23
C LYS A 64 -0.86 -2.11 6.65
N ASP A 65 0.05 -2.09 5.67
CA ASP A 65 1.47 -1.81 5.92
C ASP A 65 1.70 -0.38 6.45
N GLN A 66 0.86 0.58 6.04
CA GLN A 66 0.91 1.98 6.52
C GLN A 66 0.46 2.10 7.99
N LYS A 67 -0.66 1.48 8.38
CA LYS A 67 -1.22 1.58 9.74
C LYS A 67 -0.27 0.99 10.77
N TYR A 68 0.28 -0.19 10.49
CA TYR A 68 1.29 -0.82 11.36
C TYR A 68 2.56 0.03 11.51
N TYR A 69 3.01 0.69 10.44
CA TYR A 69 4.17 1.59 10.54
C TYR A 69 3.90 2.82 11.40
N HIS A 70 2.72 3.44 11.24
CA HIS A 70 2.35 4.61 12.04
C HIS A 70 2.20 4.28 13.52
N GLU A 71 1.55 3.16 13.86
CA GLU A 71 1.36 2.70 15.24
C GLU A 71 2.71 2.38 15.90
N VAL A 72 3.55 1.58 15.25
CA VAL A 72 4.88 1.23 15.79
C VAL A 72 5.76 2.46 15.94
N ARG A 73 5.75 3.41 14.99
CA ARG A 73 6.54 4.64 15.09
C ARG A 73 6.05 5.54 16.23
N HIS A 74 4.76 5.57 16.49
CA HIS A 74 4.17 6.32 17.61
C HIS A 74 4.56 5.70 18.96
N GLU A 75 4.50 4.39 19.09
CA GLU A 75 4.93 3.68 20.31
C GLU A 75 6.41 3.89 20.60
N PHE A 76 7.27 3.76 19.57
CA PHE A 76 8.70 4.03 19.72
C PHE A 76 9.01 5.49 20.05
N ALA A 77 8.27 6.45 19.49
CA ALA A 77 8.42 7.86 19.85
C ALA A 77 7.98 8.14 21.30
N GLY A 78 6.92 7.49 21.76
CA GLY A 78 6.46 7.57 23.15
C GLY A 78 7.46 6.96 24.14
N LEU A 79 8.08 5.84 23.78
CA LEU A 79 9.16 5.21 24.55
C LEU A 79 10.41 6.11 24.61
N TYR A 80 10.84 6.67 23.48
CA TYR A 80 12.01 7.56 23.45
C TYR A 80 11.79 8.84 24.27
N ALA A 81 10.59 9.43 24.20
CA ALA A 81 10.24 10.60 25.00
C ALA A 81 10.24 10.29 26.51
N LYS A 82 9.82 9.09 26.91
CA LYS A 82 9.92 8.64 28.31
C LYS A 82 11.36 8.43 28.75
N PHE A 83 12.22 7.85 27.89
CA PHE A 83 13.64 7.71 28.19
C PHE A 83 14.35 9.06 28.33
N ASP A 84 14.09 10.01 27.42
CA ASP A 84 14.66 11.38 27.51
C ASP A 84 14.19 12.13 28.78
N GLN A 85 12.94 11.89 29.23
CA GLN A 85 12.46 12.43 30.50
C GLN A 85 13.11 11.79 31.74
N LEU A 86 13.43 10.49 31.68
CA LEU A 86 14.13 9.77 32.75
C LEU A 86 15.61 10.19 32.81
N GLU A 87 16.27 10.31 31.67
CA GLU A 87 17.66 10.78 31.55
C GLU A 87 17.82 12.23 32.05
N LYS A 88 16.84 13.10 31.78
CA LYS A 88 16.79 14.47 32.33
C LYS A 88 16.44 14.53 33.81
N ARG A 89 15.88 13.47 34.39
CA ARG A 89 15.61 13.37 35.83
C ARG A 89 16.79 12.86 36.65
N GLY A 90 17.83 12.32 36.01
CA GLY A 90 19.09 11.97 36.66
C GLY A 90 19.02 10.75 37.59
N ASP A 91 18.22 9.74 37.23
CA ASP A 91 18.28 8.38 37.81
C ASP A 91 19.00 7.41 36.87
#